data_AF-A0A8J7Q9A6-F1
#
_entry.id   AF-A0A8J7Q9A6-F1
#
_cell.length_a   1.000
_cell.length_b   1.000
_cell.length_c   1.000
_cell.angle_alpha   90.00
_cell.angle_beta   90.00
_cell.angle_gamma   90.00
#
_symmetry.space_group_name_H-M   'P 1'
#
loop_
_entity.id
_entity.type
_entity.pdbx_description
1 polymer ?
#
loop_
_entity_poly.entity_id
_entity_poly.type
_entity_poly.pdbx_seq_one_letter_code
_entity_poly.pdbx_strand_id
1 'polypeptide(L)'
;MAVAVQPSSETKKPSQAMGLYAASIAGAAYVLIAAAIVLRIIPELWERAIGPALTSATNSFVSTALLIAIQVGAAVGLLYGGSRLGAGKQATGLRGGIFFMIVAAFLVFFAARFFLIHASRGFNFGSVVAMLFNAVIVFLVVQFFRTGRFTEWSVALDQGGWFEARSYKRTQGLRVRRLTILGLLLLAGSGIWTLMNHNYLPQNAELKRPDGTEFSNRMGDWVVGGTVLQPERGLPAEENRMRPRVEGGLTLLPDLQFTIPLLLIAASLWFAWRAVNYPTFGDFLIATEAEINKVSWTSRRALFRDTIVVLTSLVLLTLFLFVVDVFWSWLLSRDLIHVLPTHEDRAAQMSKDKSPEPVKDW
;
A
#
# COMPACT_ATOMS: atom_id res chain seq x y z
N MET A 1 -48.75 -30.07 -23.96
CA MET A 1 -48.66 -30.09 -22.49
C MET A 1 -47.85 -28.87 -22.07
N ALA A 2 -48.46 -27.95 -21.33
CA ALA A 2 -47.84 -26.69 -20.92
C ALA A 2 -46.72 -26.96 -19.91
N VAL A 3 -45.51 -26.50 -20.23
CA VAL A 3 -44.36 -26.53 -19.31
C VAL A 3 -44.54 -25.37 -18.35
N ALA A 4 -44.87 -25.67 -17.10
CA ALA A 4 -44.97 -24.68 -16.03
C ALA A 4 -43.58 -24.10 -15.74
N VAL A 5 -43.37 -22.84 -16.12
CA VAL A 5 -42.26 -22.03 -15.65
C VAL A 5 -42.49 -21.79 -14.15
N GLN A 6 -41.62 -22.35 -13.31
CA GLN A 6 -41.60 -22.04 -11.89
C GLN A 6 -41.32 -20.54 -11.72
N PRO A 7 -42.12 -19.79 -10.93
CA PRO A 7 -41.77 -18.42 -10.62
C PRO A 7 -40.45 -18.43 -9.84
N SER A 8 -39.49 -17.68 -10.35
CA SER A 8 -38.23 -17.34 -9.69
C SER A 8 -38.47 -17.05 -8.22
N SER A 9 -37.77 -17.76 -7.35
CA SER A 9 -37.80 -17.60 -5.91
C SER A 9 -37.59 -16.13 -5.54
N GLU A 10 -38.68 -15.50 -5.12
CA GLU A 10 -38.68 -14.17 -4.52
C GLU A 10 -37.70 -14.19 -3.34
N THR A 11 -36.56 -13.54 -3.53
CA THR A 11 -35.51 -13.49 -2.51
C THR A 11 -36.06 -12.66 -1.37
N LYS A 12 -36.53 -13.34 -0.33
CA LYS A 12 -37.10 -12.76 0.89
C LYS A 12 -36.20 -11.62 1.38
N LYS A 13 -36.64 -10.37 1.19
CA LYS A 13 -35.94 -9.16 1.63
C LYS A 13 -35.76 -9.29 3.15
N PRO A 14 -34.52 -9.39 3.68
CA PRO A 14 -34.35 -9.69 5.09
C PRO A 14 -34.81 -8.47 5.91
N SER A 15 -35.89 -8.64 6.65
CA SER A 15 -36.42 -7.68 7.62
C SER A 15 -35.54 -7.54 8.88
N GLN A 16 -34.22 -7.63 8.72
CA GLN A 16 -33.20 -7.70 9.79
C GLN A 16 -32.20 -6.54 9.76
N ALA A 17 -32.42 -5.49 8.95
CA ALA A 17 -31.46 -4.39 8.80
C ALA A 17 -31.16 -3.68 10.14
N MET A 18 -32.18 -3.38 10.95
CA MET A 18 -32.02 -2.62 12.20
C MET A 18 -31.22 -3.38 13.28
N GLY A 19 -31.33 -4.71 13.31
CA GLY A 19 -30.56 -5.57 14.21
C GLY A 19 -29.08 -5.67 13.80
N LEU A 20 -28.79 -5.65 12.49
CA LEU A 20 -27.42 -5.69 11.98
C LEU A 20 -26.65 -4.42 12.36
N TYR A 21 -27.23 -3.23 12.20
CA TYR A 21 -26.58 -1.97 12.58
C TYR A 21 -26.17 -1.95 14.05
N ALA A 22 -27.10 -2.24 14.95
CA ALA A 22 -26.83 -2.24 16.40
C ALA A 22 -25.76 -3.28 16.79
N ALA A 23 -25.85 -4.48 16.21
CA ALA A 23 -24.86 -5.53 16.46
C ALA A 23 -23.48 -5.17 15.91
N SER A 24 -23.40 -4.52 14.74
CA SER A 24 -22.14 -4.05 14.16
C SER A 24 -21.51 -2.92 14.96
N ILE A 25 -22.29 -1.99 15.53
CA ILE A 25 -21.79 -0.95 16.43
C ILE A 25 -21.20 -1.59 17.70
N ALA A 26 -21.96 -2.48 18.34
CA ALA A 26 -21.51 -3.14 19.56
C ALA A 26 -20.24 -3.97 19.32
N GLY A 27 -20.20 -4.71 18.20
CA GLY A 27 -19.01 -5.46 17.80
C GLY A 27 -17.82 -4.56 17.46
N ALA A 28 -18.03 -3.44 16.77
CA ALA A 28 -16.98 -2.47 16.49
C ALA A 28 -16.42 -1.85 17.78
N ALA A 29 -17.28 -1.44 18.71
CA ALA A 29 -16.87 -0.93 20.01
C ALA A 29 -16.06 -1.98 20.79
N TYR A 30 -16.51 -3.23 20.82
CA TYR A 30 -15.78 -4.32 21.45
C TYR A 30 -14.38 -4.52 20.84
N VAL A 31 -14.28 -4.57 19.51
CA VAL A 31 -12.99 -4.74 18.81
C VAL A 31 -12.04 -3.57 19.09
N LEU A 32 -12.54 -2.32 19.07
CA LEU A 32 -11.72 -1.15 19.36
C LEU A 32 -11.25 -1.11 20.81
N ILE A 33 -12.11 -1.46 21.77
CA ILE A 33 -11.74 -1.56 23.19
C ILE A 33 -10.72 -2.68 23.39
N ALA A 34 -10.93 -3.86 22.80
CA ALA A 34 -9.98 -4.97 22.86
C ALA A 34 -8.62 -4.59 22.27
N ALA A 35 -8.61 -3.91 21.13
CA ALA A 35 -7.39 -3.40 20.52
C ALA A 35 -6.69 -2.36 21.41
N ALA A 36 -7.43 -1.43 22.01
CA ALA A 36 -6.88 -0.46 22.95
C ALA A 36 -6.28 -1.14 24.20
N ILE A 37 -6.94 -2.15 24.75
CA ILE A 37 -6.41 -2.92 25.88
C ILE A 37 -5.06 -3.56 25.51
N VAL A 38 -5.03 -4.31 24.40
CA VAL A 38 -3.85 -5.08 24.00
C VAL A 38 -2.68 -4.20 23.58
N LEU A 39 -2.95 -3.16 22.78
CA LEU A 39 -1.92 -2.34 22.15
C LEU A 39 -1.49 -1.14 22.98
N ARG A 40 -2.29 -0.72 23.97
CA ARG A 40 -2.01 0.48 24.78
C ARG A 40 -1.96 0.20 26.26
N ILE A 41 -3.05 -0.31 26.82
CA ILE A 41 -3.19 -0.43 28.27
C ILE A 41 -2.19 -1.44 28.83
N ILE A 42 -2.03 -2.61 28.18
CA ILE A 42 -1.08 -3.63 28.63
C ILE A 42 0.37 -3.12 28.60
N PRO A 43 0.89 -2.57 27.48
CA PRO A 43 2.22 -1.95 27.45
C PRO A 43 2.42 -0.86 28.49
N GLU A 44 1.46 0.03 28.63
CA GLU A 44 1.59 1.17 29.54
C GLU A 44 1.60 0.73 31.01
N LEU A 45 0.74 -0.24 31.38
CA LEU A 45 0.77 -0.83 32.71
C LEU A 45 2.05 -1.62 32.96
N TRP A 46 2.56 -2.32 31.95
CA TRP A 46 3.83 -3.05 32.05
C TRP A 46 4.98 -2.11 32.33
N GLU A 47 5.16 -1.06 31.52
CA GLU A 47 6.24 -0.09 31.67
C GLU A 47 6.18 0.67 32.99
N ARG A 48 4.98 0.91 33.53
CA ARG A 48 4.81 1.61 34.81
C ARG A 48 5.01 0.71 36.03
N ALA A 49 4.55 -0.54 35.99
CA ALA A 49 4.48 -1.39 37.18
C ALA A 49 5.51 -2.52 37.22
N ILE A 50 5.73 -3.23 36.10
CA ILE A 50 6.47 -4.50 36.08
C ILE A 50 7.84 -4.35 35.40
N GLY A 51 7.89 -3.60 34.30
CA GLY A 51 9.05 -3.41 33.45
C GLY A 51 10.31 -2.97 34.20
N PRO A 52 10.25 -1.94 35.08
CA PRO A 52 11.43 -1.47 35.81
C PRO A 52 12.00 -2.53 36.76
N ALA A 53 11.13 -3.18 37.55
CA ALA A 53 11.52 -4.22 38.49
C ALA A 53 12.11 -5.44 37.77
N LEU A 54 11.46 -5.89 36.70
CA LEU A 54 11.89 -7.06 35.94
C LEU A 54 13.19 -6.82 35.16
N THR A 55 13.36 -5.61 34.59
CA THR A 55 14.58 -5.24 33.88
C THR A 55 15.78 -5.14 34.84
N SER A 56 15.54 -4.67 36.07
CA SER A 56 16.58 -4.63 37.11
C SER A 56 17.01 -6.02 37.60
N ALA A 57 16.10 -7.00 37.58
CA ALA A 57 16.36 -8.37 38.04
C ALA A 57 16.92 -9.30 36.94
N THR A 58 16.62 -9.02 35.67
CA THR A 58 16.99 -9.89 34.54
C THR A 58 17.73 -9.09 33.46
N ASN A 59 17.06 -8.75 32.36
CA ASN A 59 17.54 -7.87 31.30
C ASN A 59 16.34 -7.30 30.52
N SER A 60 16.59 -6.29 29.69
CA SER A 60 15.56 -5.64 28.87
C SER A 60 14.93 -6.60 27.84
N PHE A 61 15.70 -7.58 27.36
CA PHE A 61 15.23 -8.58 26.40
C PHE A 61 14.13 -9.47 27.00
N VAL A 62 14.34 -10.04 28.19
CA VAL A 62 13.36 -10.92 28.85
C VAL A 62 12.10 -10.15 29.20
N SER A 63 12.24 -8.91 29.69
CA SER A 63 11.09 -8.04 29.97
C SER A 63 10.24 -7.80 28.71
N THR A 64 10.89 -7.49 27.58
CA THR A 64 10.22 -7.26 26.30
C THR A 64 9.58 -8.53 25.75
N ALA A 65 10.27 -9.67 25.82
CA ALA A 65 9.74 -10.95 25.36
C ALA A 65 8.50 -11.38 26.16
N LEU A 66 8.52 -11.16 27.49
CA LEU A 66 7.41 -11.49 28.37
C LEU A 66 6.20 -10.58 28.15
N LEU A 67 6.43 -9.28 27.90
CA LEU A 67 5.39 -8.35 27.46
C LEU A 67 4.69 -8.88 26.20
N ILE A 68 5.46 -9.24 25.16
CA ILE A 68 4.89 -9.74 23.90
C ILE A 68 4.07 -11.00 24.16
N ALA A 69 4.56 -11.94 24.97
CA ALA A 69 3.82 -13.15 25.33
C ALA A 69 2.47 -12.83 26.01
N ILE A 70 2.46 -11.87 26.94
CA ILE A 70 1.24 -11.43 27.62
C ILE A 70 0.28 -10.74 26.65
N GLN A 71 0.77 -9.88 25.75
CA GLN A 71 -0.06 -9.24 24.73
C GLN A 71 -0.71 -10.26 23.81
N VAL A 72 0.05 -11.26 23.35
CA VAL A 72 -0.47 -12.35 22.51
C VAL A 72 -1.51 -13.16 23.28
N GLY A 73 -1.23 -13.53 24.53
CA GLY A 73 -2.17 -14.24 25.39
C GLY A 73 -3.46 -13.46 25.63
N ALA A 74 -3.36 -12.16 25.92
CA ALA A 74 -4.50 -11.27 26.09
C ALA A 74 -5.31 -11.12 24.79
N ALA A 75 -4.65 -10.97 23.65
CA ALA A 75 -5.30 -10.91 22.34
C ALA A 75 -6.09 -12.20 22.06
N VAL A 76 -5.47 -13.36 22.28
CA VAL A 76 -6.14 -14.67 22.11
C VAL A 76 -7.31 -14.82 23.08
N GLY A 77 -7.14 -14.44 24.35
CA GLY A 77 -8.19 -14.51 25.36
C GLY A 77 -9.39 -13.62 25.03
N LEU A 78 -9.15 -12.38 24.56
CA LEU A 78 -10.19 -11.47 24.12
C LEU A 78 -10.88 -11.97 22.85
N LEU A 79 -10.14 -12.49 21.87
CA LEU A 79 -10.74 -13.10 20.68
C LEU A 79 -11.63 -14.30 21.03
N TYR A 80 -11.17 -15.16 21.94
CA TYR A 80 -11.94 -16.30 22.42
C TYR A 80 -13.19 -15.84 23.19
N GLY A 81 -13.05 -14.89 24.11
CA GLY A 81 -14.17 -14.29 24.85
C GLY A 81 -15.22 -13.67 23.93
N GLY A 82 -14.79 -12.86 22.95
CA GLY A 82 -15.66 -12.28 21.95
C GLY A 82 -16.38 -13.32 21.08
N SER A 83 -15.68 -14.39 20.70
CA SER A 83 -16.27 -15.49 19.92
C SER A 83 -17.35 -16.25 20.70
N ARG A 84 -17.16 -16.40 22.02
CA ARG A 84 -18.11 -17.08 22.92
C ARG A 84 -19.34 -16.22 23.21
N LEU A 85 -19.16 -14.91 23.39
CA LEU A 85 -20.25 -13.95 23.54
C LEU A 85 -21.12 -13.85 22.27
N GLY A 86 -20.52 -14.07 21.09
CA GLY A 86 -21.20 -14.05 19.79
C GLY A 86 -21.84 -15.36 19.34
N ALA A 87 -21.76 -16.45 20.12
CA ALA A 87 -22.15 -17.79 19.67
C ALA A 87 -23.67 -18.03 19.52
N GLY A 88 -24.52 -17.18 20.11
CA GLY A 88 -25.98 -17.41 20.13
C GLY A 88 -26.78 -16.80 18.98
N LYS A 89 -26.27 -15.77 18.29
CA LYS A 89 -27.02 -14.99 17.27
C LYS A 89 -26.07 -14.31 16.26
N GLN A 90 -25.33 -15.06 15.47
CA GLN A 90 -24.56 -14.48 14.37
C GLN A 90 -25.53 -14.04 13.27
N ALA A 91 -25.90 -12.76 13.26
CA ALA A 91 -26.61 -12.17 12.13
C ALA A 91 -25.73 -12.28 10.88
N THR A 92 -26.30 -12.74 9.77
CA THR A 92 -25.59 -12.82 8.49
C THR A 92 -25.03 -11.44 8.12
N GLY A 93 -23.74 -11.34 7.83
CA GLY A 93 -23.09 -10.06 7.53
C GLY A 93 -22.53 -9.32 8.76
N LEU A 94 -22.59 -9.88 9.97
CA LEU A 94 -22.11 -9.21 11.18
C LEU A 94 -20.64 -8.81 11.11
N ARG A 95 -19.76 -9.70 10.63
CA ARG A 95 -18.31 -9.43 10.52
C ARG A 95 -18.03 -8.30 9.53
N GLY A 96 -18.71 -8.33 8.38
CA GLY A 96 -18.63 -7.27 7.38
C GLY A 96 -19.15 -5.93 7.92
N GLY A 97 -20.26 -5.96 8.66
CA GLY A 97 -20.81 -4.77 9.28
C GLY A 97 -19.89 -4.18 10.35
N ILE A 98 -19.29 -5.00 11.23
CA ILE A 98 -18.28 -4.55 12.21
C ILE A 98 -17.13 -3.83 11.50
N PHE A 99 -16.60 -4.42 10.44
CA PHE A 99 -15.53 -3.82 9.64
C PHE A 99 -15.95 -2.44 9.07
N PHE A 100 -17.11 -2.35 8.42
CA PHE A 100 -17.59 -1.07 7.88
C PHE A 100 -17.85 -0.02 8.96
N MET A 101 -18.33 -0.41 10.14
CA MET A 101 -18.53 0.53 11.26
C MET A 101 -17.19 1.08 11.77
N ILE A 102 -16.15 0.23 11.87
CA ILE A 102 -14.80 0.68 12.23
C ILE A 102 -14.26 1.64 11.17
N VAL A 103 -14.33 1.26 9.89
CA VAL A 103 -13.85 2.11 8.77
C VAL A 103 -14.58 3.45 8.75
N ALA A 104 -15.91 3.45 8.89
CA ALA A 104 -16.70 4.68 8.96
C ALA A 104 -16.33 5.54 10.16
N ALA A 105 -16.17 4.96 11.34
CA ALA A 105 -15.75 5.68 12.55
C ALA A 105 -14.38 6.35 12.36
N PHE A 106 -13.41 5.63 11.77
CA PHE A 106 -12.09 6.16 11.47
C PHE A 106 -12.17 7.31 10.45
N LEU A 107 -12.87 7.12 9.34
CA LEU A 107 -13.01 8.16 8.30
C LEU A 107 -13.66 9.43 8.86
N VAL A 108 -14.73 9.30 9.64
CA VAL A 108 -15.41 10.43 10.27
C VAL A 108 -14.50 11.11 11.30
N PHE A 109 -13.81 10.35 12.14
CA PHE A 109 -12.88 10.90 13.12
C PHE A 109 -11.75 11.70 12.46
N PHE A 110 -11.11 11.13 11.43
CA PHE A 110 -10.02 11.81 10.72
C PHE A 110 -10.49 13.01 9.92
N ALA A 111 -11.66 12.94 9.27
CA ALA A 111 -12.24 14.08 8.59
C ALA A 111 -12.56 15.20 9.59
N ALA A 112 -13.23 14.90 10.71
CA ALA A 112 -13.54 15.88 11.75
C ALA A 112 -12.26 16.53 12.32
N ARG A 113 -11.25 15.72 12.62
CA ARG A 113 -9.94 16.22 13.06
C ARG A 113 -9.28 17.12 12.02
N PHE A 114 -9.34 16.74 10.75
CA PHE A 114 -8.80 17.53 9.65
C PHE A 114 -9.45 18.92 9.60
N PHE A 115 -10.78 18.98 9.69
CA PHE A 115 -11.54 20.23 9.73
C PHE A 115 -11.14 21.11 10.93
N LEU A 116 -11.03 20.54 12.14
CA LEU A 116 -10.64 21.29 13.34
C LEU A 116 -9.24 21.91 13.24
N ILE A 117 -8.28 21.17 12.69
CA ILE A 117 -6.90 21.65 12.54
C ILE A 117 -6.80 22.76 11.48
N HIS A 118 -7.54 22.66 10.38
CA HIS A 118 -7.47 23.68 9.32
C HIS A 118 -8.31 24.92 9.64
N ALA A 119 -9.42 24.75 10.36
CA ALA A 119 -10.22 25.87 10.85
C ALA A 119 -9.42 26.81 11.78
N SER A 120 -8.41 26.29 12.49
CA SER A 120 -7.56 27.08 13.39
C SER A 120 -6.31 27.68 12.75
N ARG A 121 -5.92 27.25 11.52
CA ARG A 121 -4.66 27.66 10.86
C ARG A 121 -4.85 28.60 9.66
N GLY A 122 -6.08 29.00 9.36
CA GLY A 122 -6.44 29.84 8.22
C GLY A 122 -6.60 29.05 6.92
N PHE A 123 -7.23 29.67 5.92
CA PHE A 123 -7.56 29.03 4.64
C PHE A 123 -6.57 29.41 3.55
N ASN A 124 -5.89 28.42 2.99
CA ASN A 124 -5.18 28.53 1.71
C ASN A 124 -5.84 27.66 0.64
N PHE A 125 -5.51 27.86 -0.64
CA PHE A 125 -6.11 27.10 -1.75
C PHE A 125 -6.00 25.58 -1.55
N GLY A 126 -4.83 25.09 -1.10
CA GLY A 126 -4.63 23.68 -0.80
C GLY A 126 -5.55 23.16 0.30
N SER A 127 -5.75 23.92 1.38
CA SER A 127 -6.67 23.55 2.46
C SER A 127 -8.12 23.51 1.99
N VAL A 128 -8.53 24.42 1.10
CA VAL A 128 -9.91 24.43 0.57
C VAL A 128 -10.15 23.18 -0.27
N VAL A 129 -9.22 22.83 -1.15
CA VAL A 129 -9.31 21.59 -1.95
C VAL A 129 -9.36 20.36 -1.05
N ALA A 130 -8.49 20.28 -0.04
CA ALA A 130 -8.46 19.16 0.89
C ALA A 130 -9.71 19.10 1.80
N MET A 131 -10.28 20.24 2.18
CA MET A 131 -11.56 20.32 2.91
C MET A 131 -12.73 19.84 2.06
N LEU A 132 -12.80 20.24 0.78
CA LEU A 132 -13.82 19.74 -0.15
C LEU A 132 -13.71 18.22 -0.33
N PHE A 133 -12.50 17.71 -0.49
CA PHE A 133 -12.27 16.28 -0.59
C PHE A 133 -12.73 15.51 0.67
N ASN A 134 -12.41 16.01 1.87
CA ASN A 134 -12.90 15.42 3.12
C ASN A 134 -14.43 15.53 3.27
N ALA A 135 -15.04 16.64 2.84
CA ALA A 135 -16.49 16.79 2.84
C ALA A 135 -17.15 15.77 1.91
N VAL A 136 -16.58 15.52 0.72
CA VAL A 136 -17.03 14.48 -0.21
C VAL A 136 -16.92 13.10 0.42
N ILE A 137 -15.82 12.78 1.11
CA ILE A 137 -15.67 11.49 1.82
C ILE A 137 -16.78 11.32 2.86
N VAL A 138 -17.01 12.32 3.72
CA VAL A 138 -18.06 12.26 4.74
C VAL A 138 -19.45 12.12 4.10
N PHE A 139 -19.71 12.86 3.02
CA PHE A 139 -20.94 12.75 2.25
C PHE A 139 -21.13 11.32 1.70
N LEU A 140 -20.09 10.71 1.12
CA LEU A 140 -20.14 9.34 0.60
C LEU A 140 -20.36 8.32 1.71
N VAL A 141 -19.75 8.48 2.88
CA VAL A 141 -20.00 7.63 4.05
C VAL A 141 -21.46 7.74 4.48
N VAL A 142 -22.00 8.95 4.60
CA VAL A 142 -23.42 9.17 4.94
C VAL A 142 -24.34 8.56 3.87
N GLN A 143 -24.02 8.73 2.59
CA GLN A 143 -24.79 8.12 1.49
C GLN A 143 -24.74 6.59 1.53
N PHE A 144 -23.61 5.99 1.87
CA PHE A 144 -23.45 4.55 2.00
C PHE A 144 -24.41 3.95 3.04
N PHE A 145 -24.58 4.63 4.18
CA PHE A 145 -25.56 4.22 5.21
C PHE A 145 -27.00 4.54 4.82
N ARG A 146 -27.26 5.69 4.19
CA ARG A 146 -28.63 6.11 3.80
C ARG A 146 -29.23 5.26 2.68
N THR A 147 -28.43 4.80 1.73
CA THR A 147 -28.89 4.03 0.57
C THR A 147 -29.22 2.57 0.89
N GLY A 148 -29.02 2.12 2.14
CA GLY A 148 -29.19 0.71 2.52
C GLY A 148 -28.08 -0.23 2.00
N ARG A 149 -27.11 0.31 1.26
CA ARG A 149 -25.95 -0.44 0.73
C ARG A 149 -25.11 -1.08 1.82
N PHE A 150 -25.10 -0.52 3.03
CA PHE A 150 -24.42 -1.11 4.17
C PHE A 150 -24.77 -2.59 4.37
N THR A 151 -26.06 -2.97 4.37
CA THR A 151 -26.48 -4.35 4.61
C THR A 151 -26.01 -5.28 3.49
N GLU A 152 -26.19 -4.87 2.24
CA GLU A 152 -25.78 -5.65 1.06
C GLU A 152 -24.26 -5.87 1.04
N TRP A 153 -23.49 -4.81 1.24
CA TRP A 153 -22.03 -4.87 1.26
C TRP A 153 -21.49 -5.63 2.47
N SER A 154 -22.14 -5.51 3.63
CA SER A 154 -21.76 -6.26 4.84
C SER A 154 -21.93 -7.77 4.63
N VAL A 155 -23.05 -8.18 4.01
CA VAL A 155 -23.30 -9.58 3.66
C VAL A 155 -22.34 -10.06 2.57
N ALA A 156 -22.11 -9.25 1.52
CA ALA A 156 -21.19 -9.58 0.45
C ALA A 156 -19.74 -9.75 0.96
N LEU A 157 -19.30 -8.91 1.90
CA LEU A 157 -17.96 -8.99 2.48
C LEU A 157 -17.80 -10.23 3.37
N ASP A 158 -18.83 -10.57 4.15
CA ASP A 158 -18.86 -11.76 5.02
C ASP A 158 -18.88 -13.06 4.19
N GLN A 159 -19.79 -13.15 3.21
CA GLN A 159 -19.90 -14.29 2.28
C GLN A 159 -18.69 -14.41 1.35
N GLY A 160 -18.03 -13.29 1.04
CA GLY A 160 -16.79 -13.28 0.28
C GLY A 160 -15.63 -13.99 1.01
N GLY A 161 -15.80 -14.36 2.28
CA GLY A 161 -14.81 -15.09 3.07
C GLY A 161 -13.61 -14.24 3.45
N TRP A 162 -13.72 -12.90 3.43
CA TRP A 162 -12.63 -11.97 3.74
C TRP A 162 -12.08 -12.13 5.15
N PHE A 163 -12.91 -12.63 6.06
CA PHE A 163 -12.57 -12.88 7.47
C PHE A 163 -12.29 -14.35 7.77
N GLU A 164 -12.19 -15.20 6.76
CA GLU A 164 -11.87 -16.62 6.92
C GLU A 164 -10.41 -16.91 6.55
N ALA A 165 -9.70 -17.60 7.45
CA ALA A 165 -8.33 -18.07 7.20
C ALA A 165 -8.27 -19.37 6.37
N ARG A 166 -9.37 -19.76 5.71
CA ARG A 166 -9.43 -21.00 4.92
C ARG A 166 -8.90 -20.76 3.52
N SER A 167 -7.93 -21.58 3.10
CA SER A 167 -7.46 -21.57 1.71
C SER A 167 -8.49 -22.18 0.76
N TYR A 168 -8.77 -21.48 -0.33
CA TYR A 168 -9.71 -21.92 -1.38
C TYR A 168 -9.04 -22.98 -2.26
N LYS A 169 -9.66 -24.17 -2.45
CA LYS A 169 -9.15 -25.26 -3.31
C LYS A 169 -7.64 -25.51 -3.16
N ARG A 170 -7.23 -26.01 -1.99
CA ARG A 170 -5.82 -26.11 -1.52
C ARG A 170 -4.84 -26.82 -2.45
N THR A 171 -5.29 -27.72 -3.30
CA THR A 171 -4.42 -28.61 -4.10
C THR A 171 -4.33 -28.22 -5.57
N GLN A 172 -5.13 -27.26 -6.05
CA GLN A 172 -5.21 -26.86 -7.46
C GLN A 172 -4.60 -25.48 -7.66
N GLY A 173 -4.03 -25.21 -8.85
CA GLY A 173 -3.51 -23.88 -9.18
C GLY A 173 -2.16 -23.57 -8.54
N LEU A 174 -1.50 -24.52 -7.86
CA LEU A 174 -0.46 -24.22 -6.89
C LEU A 174 0.74 -23.46 -7.49
N ARG A 175 1.16 -23.79 -8.71
CA ARG A 175 2.33 -23.13 -9.32
C ARG A 175 2.01 -21.68 -9.65
N VAL A 176 0.91 -21.45 -10.38
CA VAL A 176 0.49 -20.11 -10.79
C VAL A 176 0.20 -19.24 -9.56
N ARG A 177 -0.48 -19.79 -8.56
CA ARG A 177 -0.78 -19.11 -7.30
C ARG A 177 0.48 -18.66 -6.55
N ARG A 178 1.49 -19.54 -6.41
CA ARG A 178 2.77 -19.19 -5.77
C ARG A 178 3.52 -18.12 -6.55
N LEU A 179 3.51 -18.20 -7.88
CA LEU A 179 4.13 -17.19 -8.76
C LEU A 179 3.43 -15.84 -8.63
N THR A 180 2.09 -15.82 -8.56
CA THR A 180 1.33 -14.58 -8.33
C THR A 180 1.63 -13.97 -6.97
N ILE A 181 1.68 -14.78 -5.89
CA ILE A 181 2.08 -14.31 -4.56
C ILE A 181 3.48 -13.70 -4.63
N LEU A 182 4.43 -14.40 -5.24
CA LEU A 182 5.81 -13.92 -5.37
C LEU A 182 5.87 -12.61 -6.15
N GLY A 183 5.14 -12.48 -7.26
CA GLY A 183 5.06 -11.24 -8.03
C GLY A 183 4.47 -10.07 -7.23
N LEU A 184 3.38 -10.30 -6.49
CA LEU A 184 2.78 -9.29 -5.62
C LEU A 184 3.74 -8.87 -4.50
N LEU A 185 4.46 -9.82 -3.90
CA LEU A 185 5.43 -9.54 -2.84
C LEU A 185 6.68 -8.84 -3.35
N LEU A 186 7.17 -9.14 -4.55
CA LEU A 186 8.28 -8.41 -5.16
C LEU A 186 7.90 -6.97 -5.46
N LEU A 187 6.71 -6.74 -6.02
CA LEU A 187 6.21 -5.40 -6.28
C LEU A 187 6.05 -4.61 -4.97
N ALA A 188 5.33 -5.16 -4.00
CA ALA A 188 5.12 -4.51 -2.71
C ALA A 188 6.44 -4.29 -1.95
N GLY A 189 7.32 -5.30 -1.94
CA GLY A 189 8.63 -5.24 -1.32
C GLY A 189 9.52 -4.17 -1.93
N SER A 190 9.51 -4.02 -3.26
CA SER A 190 10.25 -2.94 -3.95
C SER A 190 9.71 -1.55 -3.58
N GLY A 191 8.39 -1.39 -3.44
CA GLY A 191 7.79 -0.13 -2.99
C GLY A 191 8.15 0.22 -1.54
N ILE A 192 8.11 -0.77 -0.65
CA ILE A 192 8.48 -0.59 0.77
C ILE A 192 9.97 -0.28 0.90
N TRP A 193 10.83 -0.96 0.13
CA TRP A 193 12.26 -0.68 0.07
C TRP A 193 12.53 0.76 -0.37
N THR A 194 11.89 1.22 -1.44
CA THR A 194 11.99 2.60 -1.90
C THR A 194 11.53 3.59 -0.82
N LEU A 195 10.43 3.30 -0.12
CA LEU A 195 9.93 4.14 0.98
C LEU A 195 10.97 4.29 2.10
N MET A 196 11.60 3.18 2.49
CA MET A 196 12.60 3.14 3.57
C MET A 196 13.89 3.88 3.18
N ASN A 197 14.35 3.73 1.93
CA ASN A 197 15.63 4.31 1.51
C ASN A 197 15.57 5.82 1.27
N HIS A 198 14.39 6.37 0.97
CA HIS A 198 14.25 7.78 0.60
C HIS A 198 13.85 8.71 1.77
N ASN A 199 13.83 8.21 3.02
CA ASN A 199 13.51 8.99 4.23
C ASN A 199 12.21 9.81 4.11
N TYR A 200 11.19 9.29 3.42
CA TYR A 200 9.89 9.97 3.28
C TYR A 200 9.13 10.10 4.61
N LEU A 201 9.53 9.35 5.64
CA LEU A 201 8.90 9.32 6.95
C LEU A 201 9.70 10.15 7.96
N PRO A 202 9.03 10.98 8.78
CA PRO A 202 9.70 11.76 9.81
C PRO A 202 10.34 10.85 10.87
N GLN A 203 11.48 11.27 11.39
CA GLN A 203 12.26 10.52 12.37
C GLN A 203 12.26 11.23 13.72
N ASN A 204 12.30 10.42 14.79
CA ASN A 204 12.53 10.92 16.13
C ASN A 204 14.01 11.25 16.31
N ALA A 205 14.29 12.38 16.98
CA ALA A 205 15.63 12.78 17.36
C ALA A 205 15.68 13.03 18.87
N GLU A 206 16.70 12.49 19.52
CA GLU A 206 17.00 12.77 20.91
C GLU A 206 17.61 14.17 21.03
N LEU A 207 16.97 15.00 21.86
CA LEU A 207 17.40 16.35 22.16
C LEU A 207 17.92 16.38 23.59
N LYS A 208 19.09 16.99 23.78
CA LYS A 208 19.67 17.22 25.10
C LYS A 208 19.30 18.62 25.57
N ARG A 209 18.65 18.71 26.72
CA ARG A 209 18.26 19.97 27.34
C ARG A 209 19.47 20.59 28.08
N PRO A 210 19.52 21.92 28.26
CA PRO A 210 20.57 22.57 29.05
C PRO A 210 20.72 22.06 30.50
N ASP A 211 19.68 21.46 31.09
CA ASP A 211 19.72 20.82 32.41
C ASP A 211 20.36 19.41 32.40
N GLY A 212 20.86 18.96 31.25
CA GLY A 212 21.49 17.65 31.06
C GLY A 212 20.51 16.50 30.81
N THR A 213 19.20 16.72 30.87
CA THR A 213 18.19 15.69 30.58
C THR A 213 18.03 15.47 29.08
N GLU A 214 17.92 14.21 28.68
CA GLU A 214 17.73 13.79 27.29
C GLU A 214 16.26 13.46 27.05
N PHE A 215 15.66 13.98 25.97
CA PHE A 215 14.26 13.72 25.62
C PHE A 215 14.05 13.64 24.10
N SER A 216 13.16 12.77 23.64
CA SER A 216 12.83 12.65 22.21
C SER A 216 11.94 13.78 21.74
N ASN A 217 12.20 14.32 20.55
CA ASN A 217 11.37 15.38 19.94
C ASN A 217 9.99 14.88 19.45
N ARG A 218 9.75 13.56 19.45
CA ARG A 218 8.49 12.89 19.05
C ARG A 218 7.96 13.29 17.67
N MET A 219 8.84 13.72 16.76
CA MET A 219 8.46 14.14 15.39
C MET A 219 8.16 12.97 14.46
N GLY A 220 8.79 11.83 14.71
CA GLY A 220 8.51 10.55 14.05
C GLY A 220 7.36 9.77 14.67
N ASP A 221 6.70 10.29 15.71
CA ASP A 221 5.53 9.66 16.31
C ASP A 221 4.24 10.18 15.70
N TRP A 222 3.26 9.30 15.50
CA TRP A 222 1.91 9.74 15.20
C TRP A 222 1.18 10.11 16.49
N VAL A 223 1.08 11.40 16.78
CA VAL A 223 0.45 11.91 18.00
C VAL A 223 -0.91 12.56 17.72
N VAL A 224 -1.89 12.31 18.58
CA VAL A 224 -3.23 12.93 18.58
C VAL A 224 -3.33 13.90 19.75
N GLY A 225 -3.72 15.15 19.48
CA GLY A 225 -3.90 16.17 20.52
C GLY A 225 -2.61 16.74 21.10
N GLY A 226 -1.44 16.42 20.52
CA GLY A 226 -0.17 17.06 20.87
C GLY A 226 -0.04 18.42 20.21
N THR A 227 0.60 19.36 20.91
CA THR A 227 0.93 20.69 20.37
C THR A 227 2.35 20.68 19.83
N VAL A 228 2.51 21.09 18.58
CA VAL A 228 3.84 21.30 17.98
C VAL A 228 4.36 22.65 18.46
N LEU A 229 5.39 22.61 19.30
CA LEU A 229 6.10 23.81 19.72
C LEU A 229 7.19 24.11 18.69
N GLN A 230 7.07 25.27 18.05
CA GLN A 230 8.09 25.82 17.16
C GLN A 230 9.10 26.63 17.97
N PRO A 231 10.37 26.67 17.55
CA PRO A 231 11.35 27.54 18.20
C PRO A 231 10.93 29.02 18.07
N GLU A 232 10.85 29.75 19.19
CA GLU A 232 10.40 31.14 19.20
C GLU A 232 11.49 32.05 18.63
N ARG A 233 11.19 32.77 17.55
CA ARG A 233 12.16 33.65 16.88
C ARG A 233 12.50 34.86 17.79
N GLY A 234 13.65 34.83 18.47
CA GLY A 234 14.15 35.92 19.33
C GLY A 234 14.79 35.52 20.65
N LEU A 235 14.63 34.26 21.09
CA LEU A 235 15.31 33.76 22.30
C LEU A 235 16.83 33.52 22.04
N PRO A 236 17.69 33.70 23.05
CA PRO A 236 19.14 33.48 22.92
C PRO A 236 19.44 32.06 22.44
N ALA A 237 20.51 31.90 21.65
CA ALA A 237 20.83 30.66 20.95
C ALA A 237 21.00 29.42 21.87
N GLU A 238 21.18 29.59 23.18
CA GLU A 238 21.20 28.48 24.15
C GLU A 238 19.80 27.97 24.53
N GLU A 239 18.80 28.86 24.54
CA GLU A 239 17.40 28.54 24.86
C GLU A 239 16.62 28.15 23.59
N ASN A 240 16.99 28.75 22.46
CA ASN A 240 16.33 28.62 21.15
C ASN A 240 16.91 27.51 20.26
N ARG A 241 17.68 26.59 20.85
CA ARG A 241 18.41 25.52 20.16
C ARG A 241 17.57 24.24 19.92
N MET A 242 16.31 24.25 20.31
CA MET A 242 15.46 23.06 20.19
C MET A 242 14.84 23.00 18.79
N ARG A 243 15.17 21.94 18.05
CA ARG A 243 14.38 21.49 16.89
C ARG A 243 12.90 21.46 17.29
N PRO A 244 11.97 21.72 16.35
CA PRO A 244 10.56 21.68 16.67
C PRO A 244 10.19 20.34 17.31
N ARG A 245 9.36 20.38 18.35
CA ARG A 245 9.02 19.22 19.20
C ARG A 245 7.52 19.11 19.43
N VAL A 246 7.04 17.91 19.73
CA VAL A 246 5.64 17.66 20.08
C VAL A 246 5.51 17.44 21.59
N GLU A 247 4.83 18.36 22.28
CA GLU A 247 4.51 18.21 23.71
C GLU A 247 3.05 17.79 23.91
N GLY A 248 2.82 16.97 24.94
CA GLY A 248 1.52 16.39 25.25
C GLY A 248 1.03 15.39 24.19
N GLY A 249 -0.27 15.12 24.21
CA GLY A 249 -0.95 14.28 23.22
C GLY A 249 -0.76 12.76 23.37
N LEU A 250 -1.75 12.03 22.89
CA LEU A 250 -1.78 10.57 22.85
C LEU A 250 -1.01 10.08 21.62
N THR A 251 0.14 9.41 21.80
CA THR A 251 0.79 8.68 20.68
C THR A 251 -0.17 7.58 20.22
N LEU A 252 -0.37 7.41 18.92
CA LEU A 252 -1.12 6.30 18.30
C LEU A 252 -0.20 5.27 17.67
N LEU A 253 0.83 5.70 16.94
CA LEU A 253 1.88 4.84 16.40
C LEU A 253 3.22 5.46 16.74
N PRO A 254 4.08 4.79 17.54
CA PRO A 254 5.45 5.22 17.76
C PRO A 254 6.30 4.96 16.52
N ASP A 255 7.38 5.73 16.35
CA ASP A 255 8.43 5.49 15.35
C ASP A 255 7.91 5.10 13.96
N LEU A 256 7.23 6.04 13.29
CA LEU A 256 6.58 5.84 12.00
C LEU A 256 7.54 5.28 10.94
N GLN A 257 8.82 5.63 10.99
CA GLN A 257 9.86 5.10 10.11
C GLN A 257 9.94 3.57 10.11
N PHE A 258 9.70 2.91 11.25
CA PHE A 258 9.74 1.45 11.37
C PHE A 258 8.34 0.85 11.36
N THR A 259 7.41 1.49 12.06
CA THR A 259 6.05 0.98 12.21
C THR A 259 5.29 0.96 10.88
N ILE A 260 5.42 1.99 10.03
CA ILE A 260 4.73 2.03 8.74
C ILE A 260 5.24 0.93 7.80
N PRO A 261 6.55 0.79 7.51
CA PRO A 261 7.04 -0.31 6.69
C PRO A 261 6.64 -1.68 7.23
N LEU A 262 6.72 -1.90 8.54
CA LEU A 262 6.32 -3.17 9.15
C LEU A 262 4.84 -3.49 8.91
N LEU A 263 3.95 -2.52 9.10
CA LEU A 263 2.53 -2.67 8.82
C LEU A 263 2.26 -2.91 7.33
N LEU A 264 2.99 -2.22 6.45
CA LEU A 264 2.88 -2.42 5.00
C LEU A 264 3.36 -3.82 4.58
N ILE A 265 4.42 -4.36 5.19
CA ILE A 265 4.87 -5.73 4.94
C ILE A 265 3.80 -6.72 5.38
N ALA A 266 3.28 -6.58 6.60
CA ALA A 266 2.23 -7.45 7.12
C ALA A 266 0.96 -7.40 6.25
N ALA A 267 0.54 -6.19 5.86
CA ALA A 267 -0.59 -5.98 4.97
C ALA A 267 -0.35 -6.56 3.57
N SER A 268 0.87 -6.45 3.04
CA SER A 268 1.24 -7.00 1.73
C SER A 268 1.26 -8.52 1.73
N LEU A 269 1.78 -9.14 2.80
CA LEU A 269 1.74 -10.60 2.99
C LEU A 269 0.30 -11.11 3.08
N TRP A 270 -0.52 -10.45 3.89
CA TRP A 270 -1.94 -10.79 4.02
C TRP A 270 -2.67 -10.60 2.68
N PHE A 271 -2.46 -9.48 2.00
CA PHE A 271 -3.11 -9.17 0.73
C PHE A 271 -2.69 -10.14 -0.37
N ALA A 272 -1.39 -10.43 -0.51
CA ALA A 272 -0.89 -11.37 -1.50
C ALA A 272 -1.48 -12.77 -1.30
N TRP A 273 -1.51 -13.25 -0.04
CA TRP A 273 -2.17 -14.51 0.29
C TRP A 273 -3.67 -14.45 -0.01
N ARG A 274 -4.34 -13.36 0.37
CA ARG A 274 -5.80 -13.25 0.27
C ARG A 274 -6.28 -13.11 -1.17
N ALA A 275 -5.62 -12.28 -1.97
CA ALA A 275 -5.95 -12.07 -3.38
C ALA A 275 -6.01 -13.41 -4.12
N VAL A 276 -5.00 -14.26 -3.93
CA VAL A 276 -4.88 -15.56 -4.58
C VAL A 276 -5.87 -16.62 -4.06
N ASN A 277 -6.37 -16.45 -2.83
CA ASN A 277 -7.41 -17.30 -2.24
C ASN A 277 -8.84 -16.75 -2.44
N TYR A 278 -9.01 -15.63 -3.15
CA TYR A 278 -10.34 -15.10 -3.48
C TYR A 278 -11.00 -16.01 -4.52
N PRO A 279 -12.24 -16.50 -4.33
CA PRO A 279 -12.81 -17.59 -5.13
C PRO A 279 -12.75 -17.39 -6.65
N THR A 280 -13.20 -16.23 -7.15
CA THR A 280 -13.24 -15.95 -8.59
C THR A 280 -11.85 -15.84 -9.20
N PHE A 281 -10.93 -15.16 -8.52
CA PHE A 281 -9.54 -15.06 -8.97
C PHE A 281 -8.82 -16.40 -8.86
N GLY A 282 -9.06 -17.15 -7.79
CA GLY A 282 -8.50 -18.46 -7.56
C GLY A 282 -8.91 -19.48 -8.62
N ASP A 283 -10.15 -19.41 -9.12
CA ASP A 283 -10.62 -20.23 -10.25
C ASP A 283 -9.98 -19.79 -11.57
N PHE A 284 -9.82 -18.47 -11.80
CA PHE A 284 -9.07 -17.96 -12.94
C PHE A 284 -7.61 -18.46 -12.95
N LEU A 285 -6.92 -18.46 -11.82
CA LEU A 285 -5.54 -18.96 -11.72
C LEU A 285 -5.46 -20.47 -11.94
N ILE A 286 -6.45 -21.25 -11.49
CA ILE A 286 -6.53 -22.69 -11.77
C ILE A 286 -6.75 -22.93 -13.26
N ALA A 287 -7.68 -22.20 -13.89
CA ALA A 287 -7.93 -22.29 -15.31
C ALA A 287 -6.69 -21.89 -16.13
N THR A 288 -5.99 -20.84 -15.71
CA THR A 288 -4.73 -20.40 -16.31
C THR A 288 -3.64 -21.48 -16.19
N GLU A 289 -3.51 -22.16 -15.05
CA GLU A 289 -2.59 -23.28 -14.90
C GLU A 289 -2.94 -24.42 -15.85
N ALA A 290 -4.22 -24.76 -15.97
CA ALA A 290 -4.69 -25.78 -16.90
C ALA A 290 -4.43 -25.39 -18.36
N GLU A 291 -4.55 -24.12 -18.72
CA GLU A 291 -4.27 -23.62 -20.07
C GLU A 291 -2.77 -23.61 -20.37
N ILE A 292 -1.93 -23.18 -19.43
CA ILE A 292 -0.48 -23.22 -19.56
C ILE A 292 0.04 -24.65 -19.71
N ASN A 293 -0.56 -25.63 -19.02
CA ASN A 293 -0.17 -27.04 -19.14
C ASN A 293 -0.50 -27.63 -20.53
N LYS A 294 -1.40 -27.02 -21.30
CA LYS A 294 -1.67 -27.41 -22.69
C LYS A 294 -0.60 -26.89 -23.65
N VAL A 295 0.14 -25.85 -23.27
CA VAL A 295 1.19 -25.27 -24.11
C VAL A 295 2.42 -26.18 -24.09
N SER A 296 2.64 -26.89 -25.19
CA SER A 296 3.88 -27.63 -25.41
C SER A 296 5.03 -26.64 -25.69
N TRP A 297 5.86 -26.37 -24.69
CA TRP A 297 7.03 -25.52 -24.84
C TRP A 297 8.03 -26.14 -25.84
N THR A 298 8.52 -25.34 -26.78
CA THR A 298 9.51 -25.76 -27.78
C THR A 298 10.77 -26.29 -27.09
N SER A 299 11.28 -27.44 -27.55
CA SER A 299 12.55 -27.96 -27.06
C SER A 299 13.69 -26.98 -27.32
N ARG A 300 14.72 -26.95 -26.44
CA ARG A 300 15.88 -26.05 -26.58
C ARG A 300 16.57 -26.17 -27.96
N ARG A 301 16.57 -27.38 -28.55
CA ARG A 301 17.14 -27.62 -29.89
C ARG A 301 16.30 -26.98 -30.99
N ALA A 302 14.97 -27.06 -30.89
CA ALA A 302 14.06 -26.40 -31.83
C ALA A 302 14.22 -24.89 -31.74
N LEU A 303 14.22 -24.33 -30.52
CA LEU A 303 14.43 -22.90 -30.29
C LEU A 303 15.73 -22.40 -30.94
N PHE A 304 16.84 -23.14 -30.77
CA PHE A 304 18.14 -22.78 -31.35
C PHE A 304 18.13 -22.82 -32.88
N ARG A 305 17.52 -23.87 -33.48
CA ARG A 305 17.37 -24.01 -34.92
C ARG A 305 16.50 -22.89 -35.51
N ASP A 306 15.43 -22.50 -34.84
CA ASP A 306 14.55 -21.45 -35.33
C ASP A 306 15.23 -20.07 -35.18
N THR A 307 15.95 -19.85 -34.07
CA THR A 307 16.71 -18.61 -33.83
C THR A 307 17.85 -18.45 -34.84
N ILE A 308 18.61 -19.51 -35.16
CA ILE A 308 19.73 -19.41 -36.10
C ILE A 308 19.26 -19.14 -37.53
N VAL A 309 18.09 -19.67 -37.93
CA VAL A 309 17.49 -19.37 -39.24
C VAL A 309 17.12 -17.88 -39.32
N VAL A 310 16.45 -17.34 -38.29
CA VAL A 310 16.09 -15.92 -38.23
C VAL A 310 17.32 -15.02 -38.18
N LEU A 311 18.33 -15.38 -37.38
CA LEU A 311 19.58 -14.61 -37.30
C LEU A 311 20.30 -14.61 -38.66
N THR A 312 20.35 -15.76 -39.34
CA THR A 312 20.98 -15.89 -40.66
C THR A 312 20.23 -15.07 -41.70
N SER A 313 18.89 -15.06 -41.70
CA SER A 313 18.11 -14.26 -42.64
C SER A 313 18.28 -12.75 -42.40
N LEU A 314 18.32 -12.32 -41.13
CA LEU A 314 18.61 -10.93 -40.76
C LEU A 314 20.01 -10.51 -41.23
N VAL A 315 21.02 -11.37 -41.06
CA VAL A 315 22.40 -11.10 -41.51
C VAL A 315 22.48 -11.02 -43.03
N LEU A 316 21.88 -11.97 -43.76
CA LEU A 316 21.88 -11.95 -45.23
C LEU A 316 21.14 -10.74 -45.79
N LEU A 317 20.00 -10.37 -45.21
CA LEU A 317 19.27 -9.16 -45.59
C LEU A 317 20.10 -7.91 -45.33
N THR A 318 20.74 -7.81 -44.15
CA THR A 318 21.60 -6.68 -43.80
C THR A 318 22.79 -6.58 -44.77
N LEU A 319 23.41 -7.71 -45.12
CA LEU A 319 24.49 -7.75 -46.10
C LEU A 319 24.02 -7.34 -47.50
N PHE A 320 22.85 -7.82 -47.93
CA PHE A 320 22.26 -7.43 -49.20
C PHE A 320 21.98 -5.93 -49.26
N LEU A 321 21.33 -5.37 -48.22
CA LEU A 321 21.08 -3.93 -48.13
C LEU A 321 22.38 -3.14 -48.14
N PHE A 322 23.41 -3.59 -47.40
CA PHE A 322 24.73 -2.97 -47.43
C PHE A 322 25.35 -2.97 -48.84
N VAL A 323 25.26 -4.08 -49.57
CA VAL A 323 25.76 -4.17 -50.95
C VAL A 323 24.99 -3.23 -51.88
N VAL A 324 23.67 -3.17 -51.74
CA VAL A 324 22.81 -2.27 -52.51
C VAL A 324 23.15 -0.81 -52.20
N ASP A 325 23.32 -0.44 -50.93
CA ASP A 325 23.71 0.91 -50.51
C ASP A 325 25.08 1.30 -51.06
N VAL A 326 26.07 0.39 -51.01
CA VAL A 326 27.40 0.61 -51.59
C VAL A 326 27.32 0.77 -53.11
N PHE A 327 26.55 -0.09 -53.79
CA PHE A 327 26.35 -0.01 -55.23
C PHE A 327 25.71 1.31 -55.65
N TRP A 328 24.65 1.75 -54.96
CA TRP A 328 23.98 3.02 -55.24
C TRP A 328 24.87 4.22 -54.89
N SER A 329 25.60 4.17 -53.77
CA SER A 329 26.56 5.22 -53.39
C SER A 329 27.65 5.37 -54.47
N TRP A 330 28.19 4.26 -54.97
CA TRP A 330 29.15 4.26 -56.07
C TRP A 330 28.55 4.75 -57.40
N LEU A 331 27.33 4.32 -57.74
CA LEU A 331 26.68 4.70 -59.00
C LEU A 331 26.32 6.19 -59.03
N LEU A 332 25.80 6.72 -57.93
CA LEU A 332 25.38 8.12 -57.79
C LEU A 332 26.54 9.09 -57.52
N SER A 333 27.76 8.58 -57.26
CA SER A 333 28.97 9.39 -57.14
C SER A 333 29.79 9.48 -58.43
N ARG A 334 29.40 8.77 -59.50
CA ARG A 334 30.02 8.89 -60.83
C ARG A 334 29.75 10.28 -61.41
N ASP A 335 30.78 10.89 -62.00
CA ASP A 335 30.78 12.26 -62.55
C ASP A 335 29.65 12.60 -63.55
N LEU A 336 29.00 11.59 -64.14
CA LEU A 336 27.86 11.74 -65.05
C LEU A 336 26.55 12.09 -64.34
N ILE A 337 26.40 11.73 -63.06
CA ILE A 337 25.17 11.91 -62.26
C ILE A 337 25.57 12.65 -60.99
N HIS A 338 25.88 13.94 -61.12
CA HIS A 338 26.42 14.81 -60.08
C HIS A 338 25.35 15.16 -59.00
N VAL A 339 24.83 14.15 -58.30
CA VAL A 339 23.75 14.28 -57.31
C VAL A 339 24.28 14.14 -55.86
N LEU A 340 25.37 13.41 -55.64
CA LEU A 340 26.04 13.32 -54.34
C LEU A 340 27.30 14.21 -54.32
N PRO A 341 27.53 15.01 -53.26
CA PRO A 341 28.74 15.82 -53.14
C PRO A 341 29.97 14.92 -53.11
N THR A 342 30.96 15.22 -53.95
CA THR A 342 32.22 14.49 -54.00
C THR A 342 33.02 14.70 -52.70
N HIS A 343 34.05 13.88 -52.48
CA HIS A 343 34.93 14.05 -51.30
C HIS A 343 35.59 15.45 -51.26
N GLU A 344 35.81 16.06 -52.42
CA GLU A 344 36.32 17.44 -52.55
C GLU A 344 35.26 18.47 -52.11
N ASP A 345 34.00 18.29 -52.50
CA ASP A 345 32.89 19.16 -52.08
C ASP A 345 32.63 19.07 -50.56
N ARG A 346 32.74 17.88 -49.97
CA ARG A 346 32.62 17.69 -48.52
C ARG A 346 33.78 18.33 -47.75
N ALA A 347 35.00 18.21 -48.27
CA ALA A 347 36.18 18.86 -47.69
C ALA A 347 36.09 20.40 -47.79
N ALA A 348 35.60 20.92 -48.92
CA ALA A 348 35.35 22.35 -49.11
C ALA A 348 34.24 22.88 -48.20
N GLN A 349 33.13 22.13 -48.01
CA GLN A 349 32.07 22.49 -47.06
C GLN A 349 32.56 22.52 -45.61
N MET A 350 33.35 21.54 -45.18
CA MET A 350 33.96 21.54 -43.84
C MET A 350 34.97 22.67 -43.62
N SER A 351 35.67 23.12 -44.67
CA SER A 351 36.52 24.31 -44.63
C SER A 351 35.71 25.61 -44.51
N LYS A 352 34.58 25.70 -45.20
CA LYS A 352 33.69 26.86 -45.19
C LYS A 352 32.97 27.03 -43.85
N ASP A 353 32.56 25.92 -43.24
CA ASP A 353 31.93 25.88 -41.91
C ASP A 353 32.90 26.24 -40.77
N LYS A 354 34.20 26.02 -40.95
CA LYS A 354 35.26 26.44 -40.01
C LYS A 354 35.67 27.91 -40.13
N SER A 355 35.19 28.63 -41.15
CA SER A 355 35.44 30.05 -41.30
C SER A 355 34.29 30.80 -40.65
N PRO A 356 34.45 31.40 -39.46
CA PRO A 356 33.36 32.12 -38.81
C PRO A 356 32.92 33.26 -39.73
N GLU A 357 31.69 33.19 -40.23
CA GLU A 357 31.06 34.36 -40.84
C GLU A 357 31.04 35.46 -39.77
N PRO A 358 31.44 36.71 -40.10
CA PRO A 358 31.34 37.80 -39.15
C PRO A 358 29.88 37.94 -38.75
N VAL A 359 29.61 37.69 -37.47
CA VAL A 359 28.30 37.91 -36.84
C VAL A 359 27.92 39.34 -37.19
N LYS A 360 26.94 39.51 -38.10
CA LYS A 360 26.29 40.79 -38.26
C LYS A 360 25.56 41.01 -36.94
N ASP A 361 25.99 42.01 -36.18
CA ASP A 361 25.26 42.48 -35.02
C ASP A 361 23.91 43.05 -35.50
N TRP A 362 22.83 42.54 -34.91
CA TRP A 362 21.45 43.01 -35.10
C TRP A 362 21.05 43.66 -33.79
#